data_AF-A0A519E935-F1
#
_entry.id   AF-A0A519E935-F1
#
_cell.length_a   1.000
_cell.length_b   1.000
_cell.length_c   1.000
_cell.angle_alpha   90.00
_cell.angle_beta   90.00
_cell.angle_gamma   90.00
#
_symmetry.space_group_name_H-M   'P 1'
#
loop_
_entity.id
_entity.type
_entity.pdbx_description
1 polymer ?
#
loop_
_entity_poly.entity_id
_entity_poly.type
_entity_poly.pdbx_seq_one_letter_code
_entity_poly.pdbx_strand_id
1 'polypeptide(L)'
;MKYAVVTRSDGLGTRLCAMVNAIDVAQRLGLGFKFSWPSSTYSDADSHAIKHASLLFSDRFVRDHFDPDLDPRRYIKVLDTPITKKLIAKVEESKDGFLIDHWSKQVQIDSAPGVPRRDLAAAFEKIEFSKRLTRVIEAAKFLAYRTVQ
;
A
#
# COMPACT_ATOMS: atom_id res chain seq x y z
N MET A 1 -11.18 -14.90 -5.24
CA MET A 1 -9.81 -14.51 -4.81
C MET A 1 -9.96 -13.48 -3.70
N LYS A 2 -9.13 -13.54 -2.65
CA LYS A 2 -9.15 -12.59 -1.52
C LYS A 2 -8.06 -11.52 -1.71
N TYR A 3 -8.20 -10.35 -1.11
CA TYR A 3 -7.30 -9.21 -1.33
C TYR A 3 -6.83 -8.54 -0.04
N ALA A 4 -5.58 -8.09 0.00
CA ALA A 4 -5.15 -7.04 0.90
C ALA A 4 -5.36 -5.69 0.19
N VAL A 5 -6.09 -4.78 0.83
CA VAL A 5 -6.53 -3.54 0.21
C VAL A 5 -6.15 -2.30 1.02
N VAL A 6 -6.01 -1.17 0.34
CA VAL A 6 -5.72 0.14 0.96
C VAL A 6 -6.74 1.16 0.46
N THR A 7 -7.35 1.90 1.38
CA THR A 7 -8.19 3.08 1.07
C THR A 7 -7.83 4.23 2.01
N ARG A 8 -6.92 5.11 1.59
CA ARG A 8 -6.45 6.23 2.43
C ARG A 8 -6.52 7.56 1.71
N SER A 9 -6.91 8.61 2.44
CA SER A 9 -7.07 9.98 1.94
C SER A 9 -6.00 10.95 2.45
N ASP A 10 -4.98 10.48 3.17
CA ASP A 10 -3.95 11.31 3.80
C ASP A 10 -2.73 11.59 2.89
N GLY A 11 -1.60 11.99 3.47
CA GLY A 11 -0.40 12.37 2.72
C GLY A 11 0.24 11.23 1.92
N LEU A 12 0.94 11.56 0.82
CA LEU A 12 1.54 10.59 -0.09
C LEU A 12 2.41 9.54 0.61
N GLY A 13 3.30 9.98 1.52
CA GLY A 13 4.19 9.07 2.25
C GLY A 13 3.41 8.03 3.05
N THR A 14 2.34 8.46 3.72
CA THR A 14 1.49 7.57 4.51
C THR A 14 0.74 6.57 3.64
N ARG A 15 0.19 7.02 2.50
CA ARG A 15 -0.44 6.14 1.51
C ARG A 15 0.53 5.07 1.00
N LEU A 16 1.75 5.48 0.63
CA LEU A 16 2.78 4.55 0.15
C LEU A 16 3.19 3.54 1.22
N CYS A 17 3.39 3.96 2.48
CA CYS A 17 3.69 3.03 3.57
C CYS A 17 2.57 1.99 3.78
N ALA A 18 1.31 2.42 3.72
CA ALA A 18 0.17 1.51 3.80
C ALA A 18 0.12 0.53 2.61
N MET A 19 0.44 0.99 1.40
CA MET A 19 0.54 0.13 0.21
C MET A 19 1.66 -0.91 0.36
N VAL A 20 2.84 -0.51 0.84
CA VAL A 20 3.95 -1.45 1.10
C VAL A 20 3.53 -2.53 2.08
N ASN A 21 2.90 -2.14 3.20
CA ASN A 21 2.35 -3.09 4.16
C ASN A 21 1.33 -4.03 3.52
N ALA A 22 0.42 -3.52 2.70
CA ALA A 22 -0.59 -4.34 2.04
C ALA A 22 -0.01 -5.31 1.01
N ILE A 23 1.02 -4.89 0.26
CA ILE A 23 1.74 -5.75 -0.68
C ILE A 23 2.48 -6.85 0.10
N ASP A 24 3.16 -6.53 1.20
CA ASP A 24 3.81 -7.53 2.07
C ASP A 24 2.79 -8.55 2.62
N VAL A 25 1.68 -8.08 3.17
CA VAL A 25 0.60 -8.96 3.66
C VAL A 25 0.06 -9.84 2.53
N ALA A 26 -0.18 -9.26 1.34
CA ALA A 26 -0.66 -10.01 0.20
C ALA A 26 0.31 -11.13 -0.19
N GLN A 27 1.62 -10.86 -0.18
CA GLN A 27 2.63 -11.87 -0.49
C GLN A 27 2.66 -13.00 0.55
N ARG A 28 2.68 -12.64 1.84
CA ARG A 28 2.83 -13.60 2.93
C ARG A 28 1.60 -14.48 3.14
N LEU A 29 0.42 -14.00 2.74
CA LEU A 29 -0.85 -14.73 2.86
C LEU A 29 -1.38 -15.27 1.51
N GLY A 30 -0.67 -15.07 0.40
CA GLY A 30 -1.11 -15.51 -0.92
C GLY A 30 -2.37 -14.81 -1.44
N LEU A 31 -2.54 -13.52 -1.11
CA LEU A 31 -3.68 -12.70 -1.52
C LEU A 31 -3.34 -11.84 -2.75
N GLY A 32 -4.37 -11.30 -3.40
CA GLY A 32 -4.20 -10.21 -4.35
C GLY A 32 -3.98 -8.87 -3.64
N PHE A 33 -3.50 -7.86 -4.37
CA PHE A 33 -3.39 -6.48 -3.87
C PHE A 33 -4.28 -5.55 -4.70
N LYS A 34 -5.05 -4.69 -4.02
CA LYS A 34 -5.82 -3.60 -4.62
C LYS A 34 -5.70 -2.32 -3.79
N PHE A 35 -5.93 -1.16 -4.40
CA PHE A 35 -6.02 0.09 -3.68
C PHE A 35 -7.06 1.03 -4.30
N SER A 36 -7.64 1.89 -3.47
CA SER A 36 -8.40 3.04 -3.91
C SER A 36 -7.67 4.33 -3.50
N TRP A 37 -8.04 5.44 -4.13
CA TRP A 37 -7.34 6.72 -3.99
C TRP A 37 -8.35 7.83 -3.71
N PRO A 38 -9.02 7.82 -2.54
CA PRO A 38 -9.96 8.87 -2.21
C PRO A 38 -9.26 10.24 -2.18
N SER A 39 -9.99 11.25 -2.65
CA SER A 39 -9.55 12.65 -2.58
C SER A 39 -9.25 13.01 -1.13
N SER A 40 -8.16 13.75 -0.91
CA SER A 40 -7.80 14.21 0.43
C SER A 40 -8.87 15.13 1.00
N THR A 41 -9.28 14.87 2.26
CA THR A 41 -10.25 15.68 3.02
C THR A 41 -9.62 16.95 3.62
N TYR A 42 -8.32 17.16 3.49
CA TYR A 42 -7.66 18.37 3.97
C TYR A 42 -7.92 19.54 3.03
N SER A 43 -8.55 20.57 3.58
CA SER A 43 -9.09 21.80 2.98
C SER A 43 -8.08 22.77 2.37
N ASP A 44 -6.83 22.35 2.12
CA ASP A 44 -5.81 23.17 1.43
C ASP A 44 -5.63 22.69 -0.02
N ALA A 45 -6.76 22.66 -0.73
CA ALA A 45 -7.07 21.80 -1.88
C ALA A 45 -6.24 22.01 -3.17
N ASP A 46 -5.34 22.99 -3.22
CA ASP A 46 -4.64 23.35 -4.47
C ASP A 46 -3.14 23.08 -4.50
N SER A 47 -2.46 22.92 -3.34
CA SER A 47 -0.99 22.81 -3.32
C SER A 47 -0.43 21.44 -2.93
N HIS A 48 -1.21 20.57 -2.28
CA HIS A 48 -0.70 19.30 -1.73
C HIS A 48 -1.54 18.05 -2.05
N ALA A 49 -2.67 18.21 -2.73
CA ALA A 49 -3.54 17.09 -3.08
C ALA A 49 -3.09 16.45 -4.40
N ILE A 50 -2.55 15.23 -4.34
CA ILE A 50 -2.33 14.43 -5.55
C ILE A 50 -3.68 13.83 -5.96
N LYS A 51 -4.37 14.57 -6.83
CA LYS A 51 -5.79 14.34 -7.19
C LYS A 51 -6.03 13.00 -7.90
N HIS A 52 -5.04 12.46 -8.62
CA HIS A 52 -5.19 11.23 -9.38
C HIS A 52 -4.02 10.27 -9.22
N ALA A 53 -4.32 9.00 -8.91
CA ALA A 53 -3.35 7.91 -8.82
C ALA A 53 -2.56 7.70 -10.13
N SER A 54 -3.17 7.97 -11.29
CA SER A 54 -2.54 7.88 -12.62
C SER A 54 -1.39 8.85 -12.84
N LEU A 55 -1.28 9.92 -12.04
CA LEU A 55 -0.12 10.82 -12.10
C LEU A 55 1.10 10.19 -11.41
N LEU A 56 0.87 9.29 -10.46
CA LEU A 56 1.89 8.67 -9.63
C LEU A 56 2.36 7.33 -10.16
N PHE A 57 1.43 6.49 -10.60
CA PHE A 57 1.70 5.09 -10.93
C PHE A 57 1.72 4.86 -12.43
N SER A 58 2.33 3.75 -12.85
CA SER A 58 2.30 3.30 -14.24
C SER A 58 0.87 2.94 -14.65
N ASP A 59 0.52 3.09 -15.93
CA ASP A 59 -0.80 2.69 -16.45
C ASP A 59 -1.09 1.21 -16.18
N ARG A 60 -0.05 0.37 -16.25
CA ARG A 60 -0.11 -1.05 -15.93
C ARG A 60 -0.52 -1.26 -14.47
N PHE A 61 0.16 -0.61 -13.54
CA PHE A 61 -0.10 -0.78 -12.12
C PHE A 61 -1.47 -0.25 -11.73
N VAL A 62 -1.91 0.87 -12.31
CA VAL A 62 -3.27 1.38 -12.14
C VAL A 62 -4.29 0.35 -12.64
N ARG A 63 -4.15 -0.14 -13.88
CA ARG A 63 -5.08 -1.15 -14.43
C ARG A 63 -5.15 -2.41 -13.57
N ASP A 64 -4.01 -2.90 -13.11
CA ASP A 64 -3.92 -4.19 -12.43
C ASP A 64 -4.33 -4.09 -10.95
N HIS A 65 -4.13 -2.93 -10.28
CA HIS A 65 -4.29 -2.78 -8.83
C HIS A 65 -5.27 -1.68 -8.37
N PHE A 66 -5.57 -0.67 -9.18
CA PHE A 66 -6.49 0.40 -8.78
C PHE A 66 -7.94 -0.07 -8.90
N ASP A 67 -8.73 0.22 -7.87
CA ASP A 67 -10.17 -0.01 -7.84
C ASP A 67 -10.85 1.23 -7.23
N PRO A 68 -11.49 2.09 -8.04
CA PRO A 68 -12.15 3.29 -7.54
C PRO A 68 -13.43 2.99 -6.74
N ASP A 69 -14.03 1.81 -6.95
CA ASP A 69 -15.32 1.42 -6.36
C ASP A 69 -15.12 0.46 -5.17
N LEU A 70 -13.88 0.39 -4.66
CA LEU A 70 -13.52 -0.46 -3.53
C LEU A 70 -14.32 -0.09 -2.28
N ASP A 71 -15.24 -0.97 -1.88
CA ASP A 71 -16.03 -0.81 -0.65
C ASP A 71 -15.26 -1.35 0.58
N PRO A 72 -14.79 -0.48 1.49
CA PRO A 72 -14.00 -0.88 2.65
C PRO A 72 -14.76 -1.82 3.62
N ARG A 73 -16.10 -1.82 3.61
CA ARG A 73 -16.96 -2.62 4.52
C ARG A 73 -16.90 -4.12 4.24
N ARG A 74 -16.46 -4.50 3.04
CA ARG A 74 -16.29 -5.89 2.59
C ARG A 74 -15.05 -6.57 3.17
N TYR A 75 -14.18 -5.81 3.82
CA TYR A 75 -12.88 -6.26 4.31
C TYR A 75 -12.79 -6.19 5.85
N ILE A 76 -11.93 -7.01 6.43
CA ILE A 76 -11.58 -6.89 7.85
C ILE A 76 -10.53 -5.78 7.99
N LYS A 77 -10.85 -4.72 8.73
CA LYS A 77 -9.91 -3.64 9.01
C LYS A 77 -8.79 -4.12 9.92
N VAL A 78 -7.54 -3.85 9.52
CA VAL A 78 -6.31 -4.10 10.26
C VAL A 78 -5.67 -2.75 10.58
N LEU A 79 -5.75 -2.35 11.84
CA LEU A 79 -5.17 -1.12 12.37
C LEU A 79 -4.56 -1.43 13.73
N ASP A 80 -3.24 -1.27 13.86
CA ASP A 80 -2.50 -1.47 15.11
C ASP A 80 -2.72 -2.84 15.79
N THR A 81 -3.22 -3.83 15.05
CA THR A 81 -3.48 -5.19 15.52
C THR A 81 -2.84 -6.24 14.60
N PRO A 82 -2.31 -7.35 15.14
CA PRO A 82 -1.82 -8.45 14.31
C PRO A 82 -2.95 -9.14 13.53
N ILE A 83 -2.62 -9.64 12.33
CA ILE A 83 -3.48 -10.57 11.58
C ILE A 83 -3.32 -11.97 12.20
N THR A 84 -4.24 -12.35 13.08
CA THR A 84 -4.21 -13.67 13.74
C THR A 84 -4.83 -14.77 12.89
N LYS A 85 -4.57 -16.05 13.21
CA LYS A 85 -5.25 -17.19 12.58
C LYS A 85 -6.78 -17.09 12.61
N LYS A 86 -7.35 -16.52 13.67
CA LYS A 86 -8.80 -16.27 13.80
C LYS A 86 -9.31 -15.27 12.75
N LEU A 87 -8.53 -14.22 12.46
CA LEU A 87 -8.89 -13.25 11.42
C LEU A 87 -8.74 -13.85 10.02
N ILE A 88 -7.73 -14.69 9.80
CA ILE A 88 -7.54 -15.42 8.54
C ILE A 88 -8.75 -16.33 8.28
N ALA A 89 -9.15 -17.16 9.25
CA ALA A 89 -10.33 -18.02 9.12
C ALA A 89 -11.60 -17.21 8.81
N LYS A 90 -11.79 -16.07 9.50
CA LYS A 90 -12.94 -15.18 9.24
C LYS A 90 -12.93 -14.60 7.81
N VAL A 91 -11.76 -14.30 7.26
CA VAL A 91 -11.62 -13.87 5.85
C VAL A 91 -12.00 -14.99 4.91
N GLU A 92 -11.53 -16.21 5.16
CA GLU A 92 -11.84 -17.38 4.32
C GLU A 92 -13.36 -17.60 4.23
N GLU A 93 -14.06 -17.52 5.37
CA GLU A 93 -15.50 -17.76 5.47
C GLU A 93 -16.39 -16.69 4.83
N SER A 94 -16.11 -15.39 5.05
CA SER A 94 -17.18 -14.37 4.88
C SER A 94 -16.75 -12.98 4.41
N LYS A 95 -15.45 -12.74 4.22
CA LYS A 95 -14.94 -11.41 3.82
C LYS A 95 -14.05 -11.49 2.60
N ASP A 96 -13.90 -10.38 1.89
CA ASP A 96 -13.11 -10.35 0.66
C ASP A 96 -11.61 -10.17 0.91
N GLY A 97 -11.22 -10.02 2.18
CA GLY A 97 -9.83 -9.94 2.62
C GLY A 97 -9.60 -8.95 3.74
N PHE A 98 -8.46 -8.27 3.71
CA PHE A 98 -8.02 -7.34 4.73
C PHE A 98 -7.94 -5.92 4.20
N LEU A 99 -8.49 -4.97 4.95
CA LEU A 99 -8.26 -3.55 4.75
C LEU A 99 -7.07 -3.14 5.63
N ILE A 100 -5.93 -2.88 4.98
CA ILE A 100 -4.69 -2.51 5.66
C ILE A 100 -4.69 -1.00 5.86
N ASP A 101 -4.97 -0.62 7.11
CA ASP A 101 -4.99 0.78 7.55
C ASP A 101 -3.73 1.16 8.36
N HIS A 102 -2.73 0.26 8.35
CA HIS A 102 -1.49 0.40 9.07
C HIS A 102 -0.41 1.03 8.19
N TRP A 103 0.21 2.12 8.65
CA TRP A 103 1.24 2.86 7.89
C TRP A 103 2.52 3.16 8.68
N SER A 104 2.43 3.23 10.00
CA SER A 104 3.53 3.66 10.89
C SER A 104 4.45 2.51 11.31
N LYS A 105 3.95 1.27 11.27
CA LYS A 105 4.69 0.05 11.61
C LYS A 105 4.30 -1.08 10.66
N GLN A 106 5.07 -2.14 10.71
CA GLN A 106 4.83 -3.37 9.95
C GLN A 106 3.61 -4.10 10.46
N VAL A 107 2.84 -4.70 9.56
CA VAL A 107 1.74 -5.58 9.94
C VAL A 107 2.29 -6.92 10.43
N GLN A 108 2.03 -7.22 11.70
CA GLN A 108 2.32 -8.51 12.28
C GLN A 108 1.29 -9.54 11.78
N ILE A 109 1.76 -10.73 11.44
CA ILE A 109 0.90 -11.86 11.05
C ILE A 109 1.16 -12.97 12.05
N ASP A 110 0.15 -13.28 12.84
CA ASP A 110 0.22 -14.20 13.97
C ASP A 110 1.40 -13.85 14.92
N SER A 111 2.01 -14.86 15.54
CA SER A 111 3.22 -14.71 16.36
C SER A 111 4.51 -14.74 15.52
N ALA A 112 4.44 -14.45 14.22
CA ALA A 112 5.63 -14.44 13.38
C ALA A 112 6.63 -13.36 13.84
N PRO A 113 7.95 -13.59 13.67
CA PRO A 113 8.94 -12.54 13.90
C PRO A 113 8.65 -11.33 12.99
N GLY A 114 9.14 -10.16 13.40
CA GLY A 114 9.00 -8.92 12.64
C GLY A 114 9.50 -9.05 11.20
N VAL A 115 8.97 -8.20 10.31
CA VAL A 115 9.25 -8.28 8.88
C VAL A 115 10.66 -7.74 8.61
N PRO A 116 11.56 -8.55 8.00
CA PRO A 116 12.86 -8.08 7.57
C PRO A 116 12.74 -6.85 6.67
N ARG A 117 13.62 -5.85 6.86
CA ARG A 117 13.63 -4.63 6.04
C ARG A 117 13.73 -4.93 4.53
N ARG A 118 14.43 -6.00 4.16
CA ARG A 118 14.55 -6.46 2.77
C ARG A 118 13.20 -6.85 2.14
N ASP A 119 12.27 -7.38 2.92
CA ASP A 119 10.97 -7.85 2.42
C ASP A 119 10.05 -6.64 2.19
N LEU A 120 10.11 -5.64 3.07
CA LEU A 120 9.45 -4.35 2.83
C LEU A 120 10.03 -3.60 1.62
N ALA A 121 11.35 -3.65 1.43
CA ALA A 121 11.98 -3.09 0.24
C ALA A 121 11.49 -3.81 -1.03
N ALA A 122 11.42 -5.15 -1.01
CA ALA A 122 10.86 -5.92 -2.11
C ALA A 122 9.38 -5.60 -2.38
N ALA A 123 8.58 -5.36 -1.35
CA ALA A 123 7.20 -4.91 -1.48
C ALA A 123 7.11 -3.50 -2.09
N PHE A 124 8.00 -2.58 -1.72
CA PHE A 124 8.07 -1.24 -2.31
C PHE A 124 8.47 -1.27 -3.78
N GLU A 125 9.43 -2.11 -4.18
CA GLU A 125 9.87 -2.24 -5.58
C GLU A 125 8.77 -2.81 -6.51
N LYS A 126 7.68 -3.37 -5.95
CA LYS A 126 6.49 -3.77 -6.73
C LYS A 126 5.58 -2.60 -7.09
N ILE A 127 5.76 -1.44 -6.47
CA ILE A 127 5.02 -0.24 -6.83
C ILE A 127 5.63 0.32 -8.12
N GLU A 128 4.92 0.16 -9.23
CA GLU A 128 5.38 0.73 -10.50
C GLU A 128 4.96 2.19 -10.59
N PHE A 129 5.95 3.09 -10.50
CA PHE A 129 5.73 4.52 -10.66
C PHE A 129 5.58 4.93 -12.14
N SER A 130 4.95 6.07 -12.39
CA SER A 130 4.86 6.67 -13.71
C SER A 130 6.26 6.99 -14.24
N LYS A 131 6.46 6.95 -15.57
CA LYS A 131 7.77 7.25 -16.19
C LYS A 131 8.37 8.57 -15.72
N ARG A 132 7.52 9.57 -15.46
CA ARG A 132 7.93 10.87 -14.93
C ARG A 132 8.55 10.73 -13.54
N LEU A 133 7.89 10.03 -12.62
CA LEU A 133 8.40 9.84 -11.27
C LEU A 133 9.59 8.89 -11.22
N THR A 134 9.63 7.85 -12.05
CA THR A 134 10.80 6.98 -12.18
C THR A 134 12.07 7.80 -12.45
N ARG A 135 12.02 8.73 -13.42
CA ARG A 135 13.15 9.63 -13.72
C ARG A 135 13.56 10.49 -12.53
N VAL A 136 12.59 11.01 -11.76
CA VAL A 136 12.86 11.81 -10.56
C VAL A 136 13.53 10.95 -9.47
N ILE A 137 13.02 9.74 -9.25
CA ILE A 137 13.57 8.79 -8.28
C ILE A 137 15.00 8.39 -8.66
N GLU A 138 15.25 8.08 -9.94
CA GLU A 138 16.58 7.75 -10.46
C GLU A 138 17.57 8.91 -10.30
N ALA A 139 17.16 10.14 -10.65
CA ALA A 139 17.97 11.33 -10.46
C ALA A 139 18.29 11.57 -8.97
N ALA A 140 17.31 11.39 -8.09
CA ALA A 140 17.50 11.53 -6.64
C ALA A 140 18.46 10.46 -6.09
N LYS A 141 18.34 9.20 -6.54
CA LYS A 141 19.28 8.13 -6.19
C LYS A 141 20.69 8.50 -6.63
N PHE A 142 20.87 8.95 -7.87
CA PHE A 142 22.17 9.37 -8.40
C PHE A 142 22.80 10.50 -7.58
N LEU A 143 22.02 11.52 -7.21
CA LEU A 143 22.51 12.62 -6.36
C LEU A 143 22.92 12.13 -4.97
N ALA A 144 22.11 11.29 -4.33
CA ALA A 144 22.42 10.73 -3.02
C ALA A 144 23.74 9.92 -3.00
N TYR A 145 24.04 9.20 -4.07
CA TYR A 145 25.32 8.49 -4.21
C TYR A 145 26.53 9.42 -4.32
N ARG A 146 26.38 10.63 -4.87
CA ARG A 146 27.49 11.59 -5.02
C ARG A 146 27.77 12.40 -3.76
N THR A 147 26.81 12.54 -2.86
CA THR A 147 26.99 13.28 -1.60
C THR A 147 27.67 12.45 -0.50
N VAL A 148 27.87 11.15 -0.73
CA VAL A 148 28.48 10.21 0.24
C VAL A 148 29.92 9.84 -0.16
N GLN A 149 30.44 10.40 -1.26
CA GLN A 149 31.86 10.34 -1.66
C GLN A 149 32.55 11.67 -1.37
#